data_AF-A0A846HC78-F1
#
_entry.id   AF-A0A846HC78-F1
#
_cell.length_a   1.000
_cell.length_b   1.000
_cell.length_c   1.000
_cell.angle_alpha   90.00
_cell.angle_beta   90.00
_cell.angle_gamma   90.00
#
_symmetry.space_group_name_H-M   'P 1'
#
loop_
_entity.id
_entity.type
_entity.pdbx_description
1 polymer ?
#
loop_
_entity_poly.entity_id
_entity_poly.type
_entity_poly.pdbx_seq_one_letter_code
_entity_poly.pdbx_strand_id
1 'polypeptide(L)'
;MQRVKAKKAIIFFVVSISTSVVVWLVNDWRASGIALPDPSDTPEEILRTEIIIEARSPVDGKPLTAGEYAELLTQLQTSPPPKLTPKIREQVFLLRIRKALLQVFPFLNL
;
A
#
# COMPACT_ATOMS: atom_id res chain seq x y z
N MET A 1 35.21 56.03 26.40
CA MET A 1 34.06 55.18 26.83
C MET A 1 32.88 55.16 25.85
N GLN A 2 32.51 56.25 25.16
CA GLN A 2 31.31 56.29 24.32
C GLN A 2 31.28 55.30 23.13
N ARG A 3 32.42 55.11 22.43
CA ARG A 3 32.50 54.17 21.29
C ARG A 3 32.26 52.70 21.70
N VAL A 4 32.60 52.32 22.93
CA VAL A 4 32.39 50.96 23.46
C VAL A 4 30.92 50.75 23.81
N LYS A 5 30.24 51.78 24.34
CA LYS A 5 28.79 51.73 24.60
C LYS A 5 27.98 51.61 23.31
N ALA A 6 28.35 52.36 22.26
CA ALA A 6 27.71 52.29 20.95
C ALA A 6 27.87 50.91 20.28
N LYS A 7 29.07 50.32 20.33
CA LYS A 7 29.30 48.95 19.80
C LYS A 7 28.49 47.90 20.54
N LYS A 8 28.38 48.00 21.87
CA LYS A 8 27.55 47.10 22.67
C LYS A 8 26.06 47.23 22.29
N ALA A 9 25.56 48.46 22.12
CA ALA A 9 24.18 48.70 21.70
C ALA A 9 23.87 48.09 20.33
N ILE A 10 24.79 48.22 19.36
CA ILE A 10 24.63 47.62 18.02
C ILE A 10 24.58 46.09 18.11
N ILE A 11 25.46 45.47 18.92
CA ILE A 11 25.46 44.01 19.12
C ILE A 11 24.14 43.55 19.76
N PHE A 12 23.62 44.27 20.75
CA PHE A 12 22.32 43.95 21.36
C PHE A 12 21.17 44.02 20.35
N PHE A 13 21.18 45.03 19.47
CA PHE A 13 20.18 45.13 18.40
C PHE A 13 20.27 43.96 17.41
N VAL A 14 21.47 43.60 16.97
CA VAL A 14 21.68 42.48 16.03
C VAL A 14 21.23 41.15 16.63
N VAL A 15 21.58 40.90 17.90
CA VAL A 15 21.16 39.67 18.60
C VAL A 15 19.66 39.65 18.80
N SER A 16 19.03 40.79 19.15
CA SER A 16 17.58 40.86 19.30
C SER A 16 16.86 40.55 17.98
N ILE A 17 17.32 41.14 16.87
CA ILE A 17 16.75 40.90 15.54
C ILE A 17 16.94 39.43 15.13
N SER A 18 18.14 38.87 15.30
CA SER A 18 18.39 37.47 14.94
C SER A 18 17.52 36.50 15.75
N THR A 19 17.35 36.77 17.05
CA THR A 19 16.54 35.92 17.92
C THR A 19 15.06 35.99 17.54
N SER A 20 14.57 37.18 17.17
CA SER A 20 13.18 37.37 16.72
C SER A 20 12.89 36.64 15.41
N VAL A 21 13.83 36.69 14.46
CA VAL A 21 13.74 35.94 13.19
C VAL A 21 13.71 34.42 13.43
N VAL A 22 14.55 33.92 14.33
CA VAL A 22 14.58 32.49 14.67
C VAL A 22 13.26 32.04 15.33
N VAL A 23 12.71 32.84 16.25
CA VAL A 23 11.43 32.54 16.90
C VAL A 23 10.28 32.51 15.88
N TRP A 24 10.28 33.44 14.92
CA TRP A 24 9.28 33.49 13.86
C TRP A 24 9.33 32.23 12.98
N LEU A 25 10.53 31.84 12.51
CA LEU A 25 10.75 30.63 11.70
C LEU A 25 10.33 29.33 12.40
N VAL A 26 10.56 29.21 13.71
CA VAL A 26 10.22 28.00 14.47
C VAL A 26 8.71 27.88 14.72
N ASN A 27 7.99 29.00 14.79
CA ASN A 27 6.56 28.98 15.07
C ASN A 27 5.73 28.45 13.89
N ASP A 28 6.13 28.75 12.66
CA ASP A 28 5.45 28.28 11.44
C ASP A 28 5.56 26.75 11.23
N TRP A 29 6.56 26.10 11.83
CA TRP A 29 6.75 24.64 11.70
C TRP A 29 5.79 23.81 12.57
N ARG A 30 5.16 24.40 13.59
CA ARG A 30 4.33 23.64 14.54
C ARG A 30 2.91 23.37 14.04
N ALA A 31 2.55 23.88 12.86
CA ALA A 31 1.19 23.80 12.30
C ALA A 31 0.98 22.63 11.33
N SER A 32 1.86 21.62 11.29
CA SER A 32 1.52 20.33 10.66
C SER A 32 0.49 19.62 11.53
N GLY A 33 -0.79 19.88 11.23
CA GLY A 33 -1.94 19.37 11.95
C GLY A 33 -1.95 17.85 12.00
N ILE A 34 -1.92 17.31 13.22
CA ILE A 34 -2.43 15.97 13.49
C ILE A 34 -3.95 16.11 13.43
N ALA A 35 -4.51 15.91 12.24
CA ALA A 35 -5.96 15.81 12.08
C ALA A 35 -6.39 14.50 12.72
N LEU A 36 -7.25 14.60 13.74
CA LEU A 36 -8.00 13.44 14.20
C LEU A 36 -8.88 12.98 13.02
N PRO A 37 -9.03 11.66 12.81
CA PRO A 37 -9.98 11.16 11.83
C PRO A 37 -11.38 11.72 12.12
N ASP A 38 -12.19 11.93 11.08
CA ASP A 38 -13.54 12.45 11.24
C ASP A 38 -14.30 11.53 12.21
N PRO A 39 -15.00 12.05 13.24
CA PRO A 39 -15.78 11.21 14.16
C PRO A 39 -16.85 10.35 13.46
N SER A 40 -17.20 10.62 12.20
CA SER A 40 -18.04 9.73 11.40
C SER A 40 -17.32 8.50 10.83
N ASP A 41 -15.99 8.52 10.75
CA ASP A 41 -15.22 7.40 10.23
C ASP A 41 -15.20 6.25 11.24
N THR A 42 -15.52 5.05 10.77
CA THR A 42 -15.43 3.85 11.59
C THR A 42 -13.96 3.54 11.91
N PRO A 43 -13.60 3.41 13.20
CA PRO A 43 -12.23 3.10 13.59
C PRO A 43 -11.82 1.71 13.07
N GLU A 44 -10.53 1.58 12.75
CA GLU A 44 -9.98 0.34 12.19
C GLU A 44 -10.17 -0.87 13.13
N GLU A 45 -10.19 -0.64 14.43
CA GLU A 45 -10.43 -1.68 15.44
C GLU A 45 -11.82 -2.31 15.33
N ILE A 46 -12.81 -1.51 14.91
CA ILE A 46 -14.17 -2.00 14.64
C ILE A 46 -14.18 -2.75 13.30
N LEU A 47 -13.53 -2.22 12.27
CA LEU A 47 -13.44 -2.90 10.97
C LEU A 47 -12.68 -4.24 11.04
N ARG A 48 -11.68 -4.34 11.93
CA ARG A 48 -10.95 -5.59 12.19
C ARG A 48 -11.77 -6.63 12.95
N THR A 49 -12.81 -6.20 13.66
CA THR A 49 -13.72 -7.10 14.39
C THR A 49 -15.01 -7.39 13.62
N GLU A 50 -15.31 -6.62 12.58
CA GLU A 50 -16.43 -6.85 11.68
C GLU A 50 -16.21 -8.15 10.88
N ILE A 51 -17.03 -9.16 11.18
CA ILE A 51 -17.07 -10.40 10.44
C ILE A 51 -17.82 -10.11 9.15
N ILE A 52 -17.14 -10.18 8.01
CA ILE A 52 -17.77 -10.00 6.69
C ILE A 52 -18.68 -11.20 6.43
N ILE A 53 -19.98 -11.07 6.73
CA ILE A 53 -20.98 -12.12 6.52
C ILE A 53 -21.43 -12.15 5.05
N GLU A 54 -21.30 -11.01 4.36
CA GLU A 54 -21.70 -10.82 2.96
C GLU A 54 -20.60 -11.30 2.01
N ALA A 55 -20.60 -12.59 1.70
CA ALA A 55 -19.78 -13.10 0.61
C ALA A 55 -20.51 -12.86 -0.73
N ARG A 56 -19.77 -12.57 -1.80
CA ARG A 56 -20.33 -12.63 -3.16
C ARG A 56 -20.04 -13.99 -3.78
N SER A 57 -21.00 -14.54 -4.50
CA SER A 57 -20.81 -15.79 -5.25
C SER A 57 -19.60 -15.67 -6.20
N PRO A 58 -18.62 -16.58 -6.16
CA PRO A 58 -17.48 -16.61 -7.08
C PRO A 58 -17.87 -16.78 -8.56
N VAL A 59 -19.09 -17.26 -8.80
CA VAL A 59 -19.61 -17.56 -10.14
C VAL A 59 -20.43 -16.38 -10.69
N ASP A 60 -21.32 -15.82 -9.86
CA ASP A 60 -22.35 -14.86 -10.30
C ASP A 60 -22.25 -13.46 -9.67
N GLY A 61 -21.38 -13.26 -8.68
CA GLY A 61 -21.19 -11.97 -8.00
C GLY A 61 -22.39 -11.49 -7.15
N LYS A 62 -23.42 -12.33 -6.99
CA LYS A 62 -24.60 -12.07 -6.15
C LYS A 62 -24.25 -12.17 -4.65
N PRO A 63 -24.92 -11.38 -3.78
CA PRO A 63 -24.75 -11.53 -2.34
C PRO A 63 -25.21 -12.92 -1.89
N LEU A 64 -24.43 -13.54 -1.02
CA LEU A 64 -24.57 -14.92 -0.56
C LEU A 64 -24.32 -14.95 0.94
N THR A 65 -25.11 -15.73 1.68
CA THR A 65 -24.89 -15.93 3.11
C THR A 65 -23.69 -16.86 3.35
N ALA A 66 -23.11 -16.80 4.56
CA ALA A 66 -21.95 -17.63 4.92
C ALA A 66 -22.22 -19.15 4.79
N GLY A 67 -23.45 -19.60 5.07
CA GLY A 67 -23.85 -21.00 4.94
C GLY A 67 -23.94 -21.45 3.48
N GLU A 68 -24.63 -20.67 2.66
CA GLU A 68 -24.74 -20.92 1.21
C GLU A 68 -23.36 -20.86 0.52
N TYR A 69 -22.44 -20.01 1.01
CA TYR A 69 -21.06 -19.97 0.52
C TYR A 69 -20.29 -21.26 0.83
N ALA A 70 -20.43 -21.79 2.05
CA ALA A 70 -19.80 -23.05 2.43
C ALA A 70 -20.32 -24.22 1.59
N GLU A 71 -21.63 -24.28 1.36
CA GLU A 71 -22.25 -25.28 0.48
C GLU A 71 -21.75 -25.15 -0.97
N LEU A 72 -21.70 -23.93 -1.51
CA LEU A 72 -21.20 -23.68 -2.86
C LEU A 72 -19.71 -24.07 -2.99
N LEU A 73 -18.90 -23.82 -1.97
CA LEU A 73 -17.49 -24.23 -1.96
C LEU A 73 -17.35 -25.76 -2.03
N THR A 74 -18.16 -26.51 -1.27
CA THR A 74 -18.14 -27.97 -1.31
C THR A 74 -18.57 -28.53 -2.66
N GLN A 75 -19.52 -27.89 -3.33
CA GLN A 75 -19.92 -28.23 -4.70
C GLN A 75 -18.82 -27.91 -5.73
N LEU A 76 -18.10 -26.80 -5.57
CA LEU A 76 -17.00 -26.46 -6.46
C LEU A 76 -15.78 -27.37 -6.29
N GLN A 77 -15.51 -27.84 -5.07
CA GLN A 77 -14.41 -28.76 -4.77
C GLN A 77 -14.65 -30.19 -5.28
N THR A 78 -15.91 -30.61 -5.41
CA THR A 78 -16.26 -31.94 -5.92
C THR A 78 -16.14 -32.05 -7.45
N SER A 79 -16.13 -30.92 -8.17
CA SER A 79 -15.88 -30.92 -9.60
C SER A 79 -14.38 -31.00 -9.89
N PRO A 80 -13.88 -32.02 -10.60
CA PRO A 80 -12.49 -32.06 -10.99
C PRO A 80 -12.17 -30.84 -11.86
N PRO A 81 -11.04 -30.15 -11.62
CA PRO A 81 -10.69 -28.97 -12.40
C PRO A 81 -10.70 -29.32 -13.90
N PRO A 82 -11.23 -28.43 -14.76
CA PRO A 82 -11.37 -28.70 -16.18
C PRO A 82 -10.01 -29.12 -16.74
N LYS A 83 -9.92 -30.38 -17.18
CA LYS A 83 -8.68 -30.90 -17.74
C LYS A 83 -8.47 -30.24 -19.10
N LEU A 84 -7.37 -29.49 -19.23
CA LEU A 84 -6.91 -29.02 -20.53
C LEU A 84 -6.86 -30.20 -21.51
N THR A 85 -7.24 -29.96 -22.76
CA THR A 85 -7.14 -30.99 -23.80
C THR A 85 -5.70 -31.50 -23.87
N PRO A 86 -5.47 -32.80 -24.05
CA PRO A 86 -4.13 -33.40 -24.01
C PRO A 86 -3.19 -32.73 -25.02
N LYS A 87 -3.71 -32.35 -26.19
CA LYS A 87 -2.99 -31.62 -27.23
C LYS A 87 -2.41 -30.29 -26.74
N ILE A 88 -3.20 -29.47 -26.03
CA ILE A 88 -2.71 -28.17 -25.51
C ILE A 88 -1.65 -28.40 -24.44
N ARG A 89 -1.85 -29.39 -23.56
CA ARG A 89 -0.87 -29.76 -22.53
C ARG A 89 0.49 -30.13 -23.16
N GLU A 90 0.48 -30.96 -24.19
CA GLU A 90 1.68 -31.39 -24.91
C GLU A 90 2.36 -30.21 -25.61
N GLN A 91 1.59 -29.36 -26.28
CA GLN A 91 2.14 -28.16 -26.93
C GLN A 91 2.83 -27.23 -25.92
N VAL A 92 2.20 -26.95 -24.78
CA VAL A 92 2.79 -26.12 -23.71
C VAL A 92 4.05 -26.77 -23.16
N PHE A 93 4.07 -28.10 -23.00
CA PHE A 93 5.24 -28.84 -22.53
C PHE A 93 6.41 -28.70 -23.51
N LEU A 94 6.18 -28.89 -24.82
CA LEU A 94 7.20 -28.73 -25.85
C LEU A 94 7.74 -27.30 -25.92
N LEU A 95 6.87 -26.29 -25.76
CA LEU A 95 7.29 -24.89 -25.71
C LEU A 95 8.18 -24.59 -24.49
N ARG A 96 7.87 -25.19 -23.33
CA ARG A 96 8.70 -25.06 -22.13
C ARG A 96 10.07 -25.70 -22.32
N ILE A 97 10.13 -26.88 -22.94
CA ILE A 97 11.41 -27.53 -23.29
C ILE A 97 12.20 -26.65 -24.26
N ARG A 98 11.57 -26.16 -25.33
CA ARG A 98 12.21 -25.26 -26.30
C ARG A 98 12.78 -24.03 -25.60
N LYS A 99 12.01 -23.40 -24.71
CA LYS A 99 12.46 -22.23 -23.95
C LYS A 99 13.67 -22.56 -23.07
N ALA A 100 13.65 -23.69 -22.36
CA ALA A 100 14.77 -24.13 -21.53
C ALA A 100 16.02 -24.41 -22.37
N LEU A 101 15.88 -25.07 -23.51
CA LEU A 101 16.99 -25.33 -24.44
C LEU A 101 17.60 -24.03 -24.97
N LEU A 102 16.79 -23.06 -25.38
CA LEU A 102 17.29 -21.75 -25.84
C LEU A 102 17.94 -20.95 -24.71
N GLN A 103 17.51 -21.15 -23.46
CA GLN A 103 18.12 -20.49 -22.30
C GLN A 103 19.49 -21.08 -21.96
N VAL A 104 19.68 -22.40 -22.08
CA VAL A 104 20.97 -23.06 -21.83
C VAL A 104 21.91 -22.92 -23.03
N PHE A 105 21.37 -22.97 -24.24
CA PHE A 105 22.12 -22.94 -25.50
C PHE A 105 21.65 -21.76 -26.36
N PRO A 106 22.13 -20.53 -26.08
CA PRO A 106 21.68 -19.32 -26.76
C PRO A 106 22.05 -19.28 -28.26
N PHE A 107 22.96 -20.15 -28.69
CA PHE A 107 23.40 -20.30 -30.07
C PHE A 107 22.52 -21.24 -30.92
N LEU A 108 21.51 -21.91 -30.35
CA LEU A 108 20.54 -22.70 -31.13
C LEU A 108 19.50 -21.84 -31.86
N ASN A 109 19.49 -20.52 -31.60
CA ASN A 109 18.64 -19.54 -32.26
C ASN A 109 19.34 -18.96 -33.51
N LEU A 110 19.76 -19.84 -34.43
CA LEU A 110 20.37 -19.50 -35.72
C LEU A 110 19.31 -19.34 -36.81
#